data_AF-A0A2C5XWW7-F1
#
_entry.id   AF-A0A2C5XWW7-F1
#
_cell.length_a   1.000
_cell.length_b   1.000
_cell.length_c   1.000
_cell.angle_alpha   90.00
_cell.angle_beta   90.00
_cell.angle_gamma   90.00
#
_symmetry.space_group_name_H-M   'P 1'
#
loop_
_entity.id
_entity.type
_entity.pdbx_description
1 polymer ?
#
loop_
_entity_poly.entity_id
_entity_poly.type
_entity_poly.pdbx_seq_one_letter_code
_entity_poly.pdbx_strand_id
1 'polypeptide(L)'
;MLAQAMAGNASALVTAFTTASVPKLKRSVGVGRSIPAYTQINEASQAVLCGDGQDVRDMTVAQWQTYIAQQVQTSSIYGAYWSELRFGCSSWPFVPNWRFTGPFASPEADTRGVEGRPAAPLLFVSNRLDPVTPLASARRMAAGHPGSGLAILDDMAHTVFIQNNSCIDGVIHDYFEMGIVPQGETFCNASCGPWDTNCPIERLHLY
;
A
#
# COMPACT_ATOMS: atom_id res chain seq x y z
N MET A 1 15.15 11.03 -10.83
CA MET A 1 13.82 11.40 -10.30
C MET A 1 13.84 11.53 -8.78
N LEU A 2 14.10 10.45 -8.02
CA LEU A 2 14.10 10.48 -6.55
C LEU A 2 15.19 11.40 -5.95
N ALA A 3 16.42 11.36 -6.48
CA ALA A 3 17.51 12.23 -6.04
C ALA A 3 17.19 13.74 -6.17
N GLN A 4 16.48 14.13 -7.23
CA GLN A 4 16.04 15.52 -7.43
C GLN A 4 14.93 15.91 -6.44
N ALA A 5 14.00 14.99 -6.15
CA ALA A 5 12.97 15.21 -5.15
C ALA A 5 13.57 15.41 -3.75
N MET A 6 14.58 14.62 -3.39
CA MET A 6 15.32 14.78 -2.13
C MET A 6 16.12 16.08 -2.07
N ALA A 7 16.57 16.61 -3.22
CA ALA A 7 17.19 17.93 -3.33
C ALA A 7 16.18 19.10 -3.41
N GLY A 8 14.88 18.84 -3.19
CA GLY A 8 13.82 19.84 -3.15
C GLY A 8 13.09 20.08 -4.48
N ASN A 9 13.46 19.40 -5.57
CA ASN A 9 12.74 19.47 -6.85
C ASN A 9 11.98 18.17 -7.11
N ALA A 10 10.74 18.11 -6.62
CA ALA A 10 9.86 16.95 -6.77
C ALA A 10 9.09 16.91 -8.10
N SER A 11 9.29 17.85 -9.02
CA SER A 11 8.42 18.05 -10.20
C SER A 11 8.33 16.81 -11.09
N ALA A 12 9.48 16.17 -11.37
CA ALA A 12 9.52 14.95 -12.17
C ALA A 12 8.84 13.76 -11.46
N LEU A 13 8.99 13.67 -10.15
CA LEU A 13 8.37 12.63 -9.31
C LEU A 13 6.85 12.80 -9.28
N VAL A 14 6.37 14.03 -9.02
CA VAL A 14 4.95 14.37 -9.04
C VAL A 14 4.35 14.11 -10.43
N THR A 15 5.03 14.47 -11.51
CA THR A 15 4.54 14.22 -12.89
C THR A 15 4.38 12.72 -13.17
N ALA A 16 5.33 11.90 -12.74
CA ALA A 16 5.24 10.44 -12.91
C ALA A 16 4.06 9.83 -12.14
N PHE A 17 3.73 10.35 -10.95
CA PHE A 17 2.58 9.88 -10.16
C PHE A 17 1.23 10.42 -10.64
N THR A 18 1.18 11.68 -11.11
CA THR A 18 -0.07 12.38 -11.47
C THR A 18 -0.55 12.11 -12.89
N THR A 19 0.31 11.57 -13.76
CA THR A 19 -0.09 11.17 -15.13
C THR A 19 -1.07 9.99 -15.16
N ALA A 20 -1.33 9.33 -14.01
CA ALA A 20 -2.47 8.44 -13.80
C ALA A 20 -3.74 9.24 -13.46
N SER A 21 -4.17 10.14 -14.34
CA SER A 21 -5.35 10.99 -14.10
C SER A 21 -6.65 10.35 -14.58
N VAL A 22 -7.67 10.39 -13.72
CA VAL A 22 -9.09 10.12 -14.01
C VAL A 22 -9.54 10.98 -15.21
N PRO A 23 -10.07 10.39 -16.30
CA PRO A 23 -10.53 11.17 -17.43
C PRO A 23 -11.79 11.96 -17.06
N LYS A 24 -11.85 13.22 -17.48
CA LYS A 24 -13.06 14.05 -17.38
C LYS A 24 -14.16 13.42 -18.25
N LEU A 25 -15.33 13.22 -17.65
CA LEU A 25 -16.59 12.74 -18.24
C LEU A 25 -17.17 13.71 -19.30
N LYS A 26 -16.41 14.05 -20.34
CA LYS A 26 -16.90 14.66 -21.60
C LYS A 26 -15.90 14.38 -22.72
N ARG A 27 -15.91 13.17 -23.27
CA ARG A 27 -15.44 12.88 -24.65
C ARG A 27 -15.78 11.44 -25.03
N SER A 28 -17.00 11.23 -25.50
CA SER A 28 -17.35 10.01 -26.23
C SER A 28 -18.38 10.29 -27.33
N VAL A 29 -18.02 11.15 -28.29
CA VAL A 29 -18.49 10.95 -29.66
C VAL A 29 -17.39 11.39 -30.62
N GLY A 30 -16.69 10.41 -31.17
CA GLY A 30 -15.68 10.60 -32.20
C GLY A 30 -15.37 9.24 -32.81
N VAL A 31 -16.19 8.82 -33.78
CA VAL A 31 -15.95 7.62 -34.58
C VAL A 31 -14.76 7.90 -35.48
N GLY A 32 -13.57 7.57 -35.00
CA GLY A 32 -12.31 7.66 -35.72
C GLY A 32 -11.36 6.61 -35.15
N ARG A 33 -10.84 5.73 -36.02
CA ARG A 33 -10.05 4.55 -35.67
C ARG A 33 -8.77 4.88 -34.90
N SER A 34 -8.89 4.99 -33.59
CA SER A 34 -7.90 4.60 -32.61
C SER A 34 -8.68 4.14 -31.40
N ILE A 35 -8.55 2.87 -31.01
CA ILE A 35 -9.00 2.46 -29.68
C ILE A 35 -8.12 3.28 -28.73
N PRO A 36 -8.68 4.21 -27.93
CA PRO A 36 -7.89 4.89 -26.92
C PRO A 36 -7.23 3.79 -26.09
N ALA A 37 -5.92 3.88 -25.83
CA ALA A 37 -5.25 2.96 -24.92
C ALA A 37 -6.17 2.79 -23.72
N TYR A 38 -6.54 1.54 -23.39
CA TYR A 38 -7.43 1.25 -22.28
C TYR A 38 -6.89 1.99 -21.06
N THR A 39 -7.47 3.14 -20.75
CA THR A 39 -7.20 3.84 -19.52
C THR A 39 -7.77 2.89 -18.49
N GLN A 40 -6.88 2.18 -17.81
CA GLN A 40 -7.16 1.48 -16.56
C GLN A 40 -7.59 2.54 -15.54
N ILE A 41 -8.74 3.18 -15.76
CA ILE A 41 -9.52 3.70 -14.66
C ILE A 41 -9.89 2.41 -13.97
N ASN A 42 -9.21 2.13 -12.87
CA ASN A 42 -9.41 0.89 -12.15
C ASN A 42 -10.74 1.02 -11.41
N GLU A 43 -11.85 0.97 -12.15
CA GLU A 43 -13.23 1.09 -11.67
C GLU A 43 -13.47 0.05 -10.58
N ALA A 44 -12.88 -1.14 -10.75
CA ALA A 44 -12.84 -2.17 -9.73
C ALA A 44 -12.13 -1.70 -8.44
N SER A 45 -10.92 -1.17 -8.52
CA SER A 45 -10.24 -0.63 -7.33
C SER A 45 -11.01 0.51 -6.67
N GLN A 46 -11.63 1.42 -7.42
CA GLN A 46 -12.45 2.48 -6.83
C GLN A 46 -13.70 1.91 -6.14
N ALA A 47 -14.36 0.95 -6.77
CA ALA A 47 -15.51 0.28 -6.17
C ALA A 47 -15.16 -0.45 -4.88
N VAL A 48 -14.04 -1.18 -4.86
CA VAL A 48 -13.54 -1.88 -3.68
C VAL A 48 -13.12 -0.87 -2.60
N LEU A 49 -12.34 0.15 -2.96
CA LEU A 49 -11.87 1.19 -2.03
C LEU A 49 -13.05 1.89 -1.32
N CYS A 50 -14.05 2.32 -2.08
CA CYS A 50 -15.21 3.02 -1.54
C CYS A 50 -16.20 2.07 -0.83
N GLY A 51 -16.22 0.79 -1.22
CA GLY A 51 -17.04 -0.23 -0.57
C GLY A 51 -16.48 -0.65 0.80
N ASP A 52 -15.17 -0.89 0.89
CA ASP A 52 -14.55 -1.38 2.13
C ASP A 52 -14.22 -0.22 3.10
N GLY A 53 -13.98 0.97 2.56
CA GLY A 53 -13.65 2.18 3.31
C GLY A 53 -14.76 2.69 4.22
N GLN A 54 -14.42 3.65 5.08
CA GLN A 54 -15.44 4.40 5.82
C GLN A 54 -16.32 5.20 4.84
N ASP A 55 -17.62 5.25 5.10
CA ASP A 55 -18.52 6.13 4.35
C ASP A 55 -18.15 7.59 4.63
N VAL A 56 -17.97 8.35 3.55
CA VAL A 56 -17.50 9.74 3.56
C VAL A 56 -18.44 10.69 2.82
N ARG A 57 -19.60 10.19 2.38
CA ARG A 57 -20.56 10.97 1.58
C ARG A 57 -21.21 12.10 2.39
N ASP A 58 -21.26 11.95 3.70
CA ASP A 58 -21.79 12.95 4.63
C ASP A 58 -20.73 13.96 5.11
N MET A 59 -19.48 13.88 4.60
CA MET A 59 -18.44 14.86 4.94
C MET A 59 -18.70 16.21 4.25
N THR A 60 -18.80 17.27 5.05
CA THR A 60 -18.94 18.66 4.59
C THR A 60 -17.65 19.19 3.96
N VAL A 61 -17.76 20.27 3.17
CA VAL A 61 -16.60 20.96 2.58
C VAL A 61 -15.60 21.40 3.65
N ALA A 62 -16.07 21.91 4.79
CA ALA A 62 -15.20 22.32 5.89
C ALA A 62 -14.42 21.13 6.48
N GLN A 63 -15.07 19.97 6.67
CA GLN A 63 -14.40 18.75 7.13
C GLN A 63 -13.35 18.26 6.12
N TRP A 64 -13.63 18.36 4.82
CA TRP A 64 -12.64 18.04 3.78
C TRP A 64 -11.45 18.98 3.78
N GLN A 65 -11.68 20.29 3.93
CA GLN A 65 -10.58 21.27 4.04
C GLN A 65 -9.69 20.96 5.26
N THR A 66 -10.28 20.64 6.41
CA THR A 66 -9.53 20.21 7.59
C THR A 66 -8.74 18.92 7.35
N TYR A 67 -9.37 17.91 6.75
CA TYR A 67 -8.69 16.64 6.43
C TYR A 67 -7.50 16.84 5.49
N ILE A 68 -7.68 17.56 4.39
CA ILE A 68 -6.61 17.83 3.43
C ILE A 68 -5.48 18.63 4.09
N ALA A 69 -5.81 19.62 4.92
CA ALA A 69 -4.80 20.40 5.65
C ALA A 69 -3.97 19.52 6.60
N GLN A 70 -4.59 18.56 7.30
CA GLN A 70 -3.87 17.60 8.15
C GLN A 70 -2.94 16.68 7.34
N GLN A 71 -3.39 16.22 6.17
CA GLN A 71 -2.55 15.40 5.29
C GLN A 71 -1.36 16.21 4.75
N VAL A 72 -1.57 17.46 4.34
CA VAL A 72 -0.49 18.36 3.87
C VAL A 72 0.48 18.71 4.99
N GLN A 73 0.00 18.84 6.23
CA GLN A 73 0.87 19.01 7.40
C GLN A 73 1.74 17.78 7.65
N THR A 74 1.22 16.58 7.37
CA THR A 74 1.97 15.32 7.47
C THR A 74 3.02 15.21 6.36
N SER A 75 2.67 15.59 5.13
CA SER A 75 3.58 15.63 4.00
C SER A 75 3.22 16.76 3.04
N SER A 76 4.10 17.75 2.91
CA SER A 76 3.92 18.86 1.96
C SER A 76 3.98 18.42 0.50
N ILE A 77 4.58 17.26 0.22
CA ILE A 77 4.76 16.72 -1.13
C ILE A 77 3.59 15.81 -1.53
N TYR A 78 3.16 14.91 -0.63
CA TYR A 78 2.19 13.87 -0.96
C TYR A 78 0.85 13.98 -0.21
N GLY A 79 0.71 14.89 0.76
CA GLY A 79 -0.49 14.98 1.58
C GLY A 79 -1.76 15.25 0.77
N ALA A 80 -1.70 16.18 -0.18
CA ALA A 80 -2.82 16.46 -1.08
C ALA A 80 -3.15 15.25 -1.97
N TYR A 81 -2.13 14.61 -2.56
CA TYR A 81 -2.30 13.41 -3.40
C TYR A 81 -2.97 12.26 -2.64
N TRP A 82 -2.49 11.91 -1.45
CA TRP A 82 -3.09 10.85 -0.63
C TRP A 82 -4.51 11.17 -0.17
N SER A 83 -4.89 12.45 -0.13
CA SER A 83 -6.27 12.85 0.19
C SER A 83 -7.25 12.50 -0.94
N GLU A 84 -6.79 12.42 -2.19
CA GLU A 84 -7.64 12.15 -3.35
C GLU A 84 -8.27 10.76 -3.29
N LEU A 85 -7.57 9.75 -2.74
CA LEU A 85 -8.09 8.40 -2.59
C LEU A 85 -9.40 8.37 -1.78
N ARG A 86 -9.42 9.04 -0.63
CA ARG A 86 -10.62 9.13 0.22
C ARG A 86 -11.64 10.08 -0.39
N PHE A 87 -11.18 11.21 -0.94
CA PHE A 87 -12.05 12.24 -1.53
C PHE A 87 -12.84 11.72 -2.74
N GLY A 88 -12.25 10.85 -3.56
CA GLY A 88 -12.91 10.23 -4.71
C GLY A 88 -14.20 9.48 -4.33
N CYS A 89 -14.28 8.94 -3.11
CA CYS A 89 -15.46 8.23 -2.61
C CYS A 89 -16.60 9.15 -2.13
N SER A 90 -16.39 10.47 -2.03
CA SER A 90 -17.43 11.42 -1.56
C SER A 90 -18.69 11.43 -2.42
N SER A 91 -18.58 11.03 -3.69
CA SER A 91 -19.69 10.93 -4.64
C SER A 91 -20.04 9.48 -5.02
N TRP A 92 -19.49 8.49 -4.30
CA TRP A 92 -19.75 7.09 -4.59
C TRP A 92 -21.24 6.76 -4.38
N PRO A 93 -21.98 6.25 -5.38
CA PRO A 93 -23.44 6.17 -5.30
C PRO A 93 -23.94 4.93 -4.54
N PHE A 94 -23.05 4.01 -4.17
CA PHE A 94 -23.41 2.73 -3.56
C PHE A 94 -23.00 2.63 -2.10
N VAL A 95 -23.85 2.00 -1.28
CA VAL A 95 -23.55 1.63 0.10
C VAL A 95 -23.55 0.12 0.21
N PRO A 96 -22.46 -0.50 0.65
CA PRO A 96 -22.43 -1.93 0.85
C PRO A 96 -23.26 -2.33 2.07
N ASN A 97 -24.11 -3.35 1.89
CA ASN A 97 -24.93 -3.91 2.98
C ASN A 97 -24.10 -4.62 4.05
N TRP A 98 -22.93 -5.14 3.68
CA TRP A 98 -22.13 -6.05 4.50
C TRP A 98 -20.67 -5.58 4.60
N ARG A 99 -20.47 -4.36 5.11
CA ARG A 99 -19.12 -3.82 5.30
C ARG A 99 -18.52 -4.33 6.61
N PHE A 100 -17.36 -4.97 6.52
CA PHE A 100 -16.61 -5.36 7.71
C PHE A 100 -15.81 -4.19 8.28
N THR A 101 -16.13 -3.78 9.50
CA THR A 101 -15.43 -2.66 10.19
C THR A 101 -14.45 -3.14 11.25
N GLY A 102 -14.15 -4.43 11.27
CA GLY A 102 -13.33 -5.07 12.28
C GLY A 102 -14.11 -5.82 13.36
N PRO A 103 -13.40 -6.42 14.32
CA PRO A 103 -11.94 -6.31 14.48
C PRO A 103 -11.16 -7.03 13.37
N PHE A 104 -10.14 -6.36 12.81
CA PHE A 104 -9.21 -6.99 11.86
C PHE A 104 -8.17 -7.80 12.65
N ALA A 105 -8.61 -8.94 13.17
CA ALA A 105 -7.87 -9.81 14.06
C ALA A 105 -8.22 -11.27 13.79
N SER A 106 -7.41 -12.21 14.30
CA SER A 106 -7.71 -13.64 14.24
C SER A 106 -7.53 -14.30 15.60
N PRO A 107 -8.19 -15.44 15.85
CA PRO A 107 -7.78 -16.31 16.94
C PRO A 107 -6.38 -16.89 16.66
N GLU A 108 -5.80 -17.52 17.69
CA GLU A 108 -4.56 -18.28 17.56
C GLU A 108 -4.72 -19.40 16.52
N ALA A 109 -3.64 -19.66 15.78
CA ALA A 109 -3.62 -20.67 14.74
C ALA A 109 -3.87 -22.09 15.29
N ASP A 110 -4.45 -22.94 14.45
CA ASP A 110 -4.75 -24.33 14.74
C ASP A 110 -4.42 -25.21 13.53
N THR A 111 -3.37 -26.02 13.67
CA THR A 111 -2.86 -26.89 12.61
C THR A 111 -3.83 -28.00 12.18
N ARG A 112 -4.92 -28.21 12.94
CA ARG A 112 -5.97 -29.18 12.61
C ARG A 112 -6.96 -28.66 11.55
N GLY A 113 -6.83 -27.40 11.12
CA GLY A 113 -7.70 -26.81 10.09
C GLY A 113 -9.11 -26.49 10.58
N VAL A 114 -9.23 -26.03 11.83
CA VAL A 114 -10.53 -25.66 12.41
C VAL A 114 -11.08 -24.41 11.72
N GLU A 115 -12.34 -24.46 11.29
CA GLU A 115 -13.03 -23.34 10.64
C GLU A 115 -12.97 -22.07 11.52
N GLY A 116 -12.68 -20.94 10.88
CA GLY A 116 -12.53 -19.65 11.56
C GLY A 116 -11.19 -19.43 12.27
N ARG A 117 -10.24 -20.38 12.17
CA ARG A 117 -8.87 -20.22 12.69
C ARG A 117 -7.84 -20.33 11.57
N PRO A 118 -6.73 -19.55 11.64
CA PRO A 118 -5.61 -19.76 10.73
C PRO A 118 -5.00 -21.15 10.90
N ALA A 119 -4.57 -21.80 9.82
CA ALA A 119 -3.88 -23.09 9.90
C ALA A 119 -2.42 -22.96 10.43
N ALA A 120 -1.85 -21.77 10.30
CA ALA A 120 -0.53 -21.40 10.80
C ALA A 120 -0.57 -19.94 11.30
N PRO A 121 0.32 -19.53 12.22
CA PRO A 121 0.43 -18.13 12.61
C PRO A 121 0.82 -17.26 11.41
N LEU A 122 0.39 -16.00 11.39
CA LEU A 122 0.65 -15.12 10.25
C LEU A 122 2.08 -14.57 10.27
N LEU A 123 2.67 -14.42 9.09
CA LEU A 123 3.88 -13.60 8.90
C LEU A 123 3.50 -12.26 8.26
N PHE A 124 3.79 -11.17 8.96
CA PHE A 124 3.76 -9.82 8.40
C PHE A 124 5.13 -9.43 7.87
N VAL A 125 5.15 -8.74 6.73
CA VAL A 125 6.36 -8.17 6.15
C VAL A 125 6.14 -6.70 5.85
N SER A 126 7.14 -5.86 6.13
CA SER A 126 7.04 -4.41 5.91
C SER A 126 8.41 -3.82 5.64
N ASN A 127 8.47 -2.75 4.85
CA ASN A 127 9.63 -1.86 4.92
C ASN A 127 9.55 -0.97 6.16
N ARG A 128 10.70 -0.52 6.64
CA ARG A 128 10.77 0.49 7.70
C ARG A 128 10.16 1.81 7.23
N LEU A 129 10.41 2.19 5.96
CA LEU A 129 9.94 3.44 5.36
C LEU A 129 8.95 3.18 4.20
N ASP A 130 7.88 2.41 4.45
CA ASP A 130 6.79 2.23 3.48
C ASP A 130 5.87 3.47 3.45
N PRO A 131 5.76 4.19 2.31
CA PRO A 131 4.96 5.41 2.21
C PRO A 131 3.45 5.17 2.00
N VAL A 132 3.04 3.93 1.74
CA VAL A 132 1.64 3.55 1.43
C VAL A 132 1.01 2.80 2.61
N THR A 133 1.72 1.80 3.14
CA THR A 133 1.31 0.97 4.28
C THR A 133 2.38 1.03 5.37
N PRO A 134 2.41 2.08 6.20
CA PRO A 134 3.50 2.32 7.14
C PRO A 134 3.73 1.16 8.11
N LEU A 135 4.98 1.00 8.57
CA LEU A 135 5.36 -0.03 9.55
C LEU A 135 4.47 -0.04 10.81
N ALA A 136 3.96 1.12 11.23
CA ALA A 136 3.01 1.22 12.35
C ALA A 136 1.72 0.43 12.09
N SER A 137 1.23 0.38 10.85
CA SER A 137 0.09 -0.45 10.45
C SER A 137 0.43 -1.93 10.53
N ALA A 138 1.60 -2.35 10.04
CA ALA A 138 2.05 -3.75 10.15
C ALA A 138 2.16 -4.20 11.61
N ARG A 139 2.71 -3.35 12.49
CA ARG A 139 2.77 -3.60 13.95
C ARG A 139 1.38 -3.75 14.58
N ARG A 140 0.43 -2.89 14.19
CA ARG A 140 -0.97 -2.99 14.67
C ARG A 140 -1.63 -4.27 14.22
N MET A 141 -1.39 -4.69 12.97
CA MET A 141 -1.88 -5.98 12.48
C MET A 141 -1.26 -7.13 13.25
N ALA A 142 0.08 -7.20 13.37
CA ALA A 142 0.76 -8.25 14.13
C ALA A 142 0.23 -8.38 15.57
N ALA A 143 -0.03 -7.26 16.25
CA ALA A 143 -0.61 -7.27 17.61
C ALA A 143 -2.03 -7.88 17.68
N GLY A 144 -2.81 -7.84 16.60
CA GLY A 144 -4.15 -8.44 16.51
C GLY A 144 -4.16 -9.93 16.14
N HIS A 145 -3.00 -10.52 15.85
CA HIS A 145 -2.88 -11.90 15.36
C HIS A 145 -1.92 -12.69 16.25
N PRO A 146 -2.43 -13.47 17.23
CA PRO A 146 -1.60 -14.20 18.18
C PRO A 146 -0.65 -15.18 17.49
N GLY A 147 0.60 -15.20 17.97
CA GLY A 147 1.67 -16.03 17.40
C GLY A 147 2.25 -15.51 16.09
N SER A 148 1.77 -14.37 15.57
CA SER A 148 2.33 -13.78 14.35
C SER A 148 3.75 -13.23 14.55
N GLY A 149 4.49 -13.17 13.44
CA GLY A 149 5.81 -12.56 13.35
C GLY A 149 5.80 -11.35 12.42
N LEU A 150 6.79 -10.46 12.57
CA LEU A 150 6.96 -9.29 11.71
C LEU A 150 8.41 -9.19 11.21
N ALA A 151 8.60 -9.38 9.90
CA ALA A 151 9.88 -9.12 9.25
C ALA A 151 9.92 -7.70 8.68
N ILE A 152 11.00 -6.97 8.99
CA ILE A 152 11.16 -5.56 8.66
C ILE A 152 12.41 -5.40 7.80
N LEU A 153 12.22 -4.93 6.57
CA LEU A 153 13.31 -4.51 5.70
C LEU A 153 13.65 -3.04 5.98
N ASP A 154 14.90 -2.74 6.34
CA ASP A 154 15.37 -1.36 6.55
C ASP A 154 15.59 -0.62 5.22
N ASP A 155 14.52 -0.45 4.45
CA ASP A 155 14.53 0.21 3.14
C ASP A 155 13.32 1.16 3.00
N MET A 156 13.29 1.91 1.91
CA MET A 156 12.22 2.83 1.51
C MET A 156 11.58 2.35 0.21
N ALA A 157 10.50 1.59 0.34
CA ALA A 157 9.71 1.09 -0.77
C ALA A 157 8.31 0.69 -0.29
N HIS A 158 7.39 0.53 -1.23
CA HIS A 158 6.11 -0.10 -0.96
C HIS A 158 6.19 -1.60 -1.27
N THR A 159 5.82 -2.44 -0.31
CA THR A 159 6.03 -3.91 -0.34
C THR A 159 7.51 -4.32 -0.31
N VAL A 160 7.83 -5.58 -0.05
CA VAL A 160 9.22 -6.06 0.14
C VAL A 160 9.78 -6.91 -1.02
N PHE A 161 8.96 -7.23 -2.03
CA PHE A 161 9.29 -8.22 -3.05
C PHE A 161 10.16 -7.69 -4.20
N ILE A 162 10.22 -6.37 -4.39
CA ILE A 162 10.91 -5.77 -5.54
C ILE A 162 12.36 -5.40 -5.24
N GLN A 163 12.81 -5.56 -3.99
CA GLN A 163 14.12 -5.12 -3.50
C GLN A 163 15.22 -6.20 -3.58
N ASN A 164 14.88 -7.44 -3.96
CA ASN A 164 15.82 -8.56 -4.11
C ASN A 164 16.77 -8.68 -2.90
N ASN A 165 16.20 -8.90 -1.71
CA ASN A 165 16.92 -8.92 -0.45
C ASN A 165 16.92 -10.32 0.15
N SER A 166 18.08 -10.97 0.12
CA SER A 166 18.23 -12.37 0.54
C SER A 166 17.83 -12.64 2.00
N CYS A 167 17.92 -11.63 2.88
CA CYS A 167 17.47 -11.78 4.27
C CYS A 167 15.94 -11.90 4.34
N ILE A 168 15.20 -10.99 3.70
CA ILE A 168 13.72 -11.06 3.66
C ILE A 168 13.25 -12.27 2.86
N ASP A 169 13.88 -12.55 1.73
CA ASP A 169 13.55 -13.70 0.90
C ASP A 169 13.74 -15.01 1.68
N GLY A 170 14.79 -15.10 2.51
CA GLY A 170 15.01 -16.21 3.43
C GLY A 170 13.90 -16.36 4.48
N VAL A 171 13.47 -15.27 5.11
CA VAL A 171 12.36 -15.32 6.08
C VAL A 171 11.05 -15.76 5.42
N ILE A 172 10.76 -15.26 4.23
CA ILE A 172 9.57 -15.64 3.47
C ILE A 172 9.64 -17.10 3.04
N HIS A 173 10.81 -17.56 2.58
CA HIS A 173 11.06 -18.96 2.24
C HIS A 173 10.82 -19.88 3.44
N ASP A 174 11.42 -19.59 4.59
CA ASP A 174 11.30 -20.41 5.80
C ASP A 174 9.86 -20.47 6.31
N TYR A 175 9.10 -19.39 6.14
CA TYR A 175 7.67 -19.36 6.46
C TYR A 175 6.85 -20.28 5.56
N PHE A 176 7.02 -20.18 4.23
CA PHE A 176 6.22 -20.99 3.30
C PHE A 176 6.64 -22.46 3.25
N GLU A 177 7.94 -22.75 3.32
CA GLU A 177 8.46 -24.12 3.21
C GLU A 177 8.40 -24.87 4.54
N MET A 178 8.77 -24.19 5.64
CA MET A 178 8.94 -24.83 6.95
C MET A 178 7.88 -24.42 7.98
N GLY A 179 7.03 -23.44 7.67
CA GLY A 179 6.08 -22.88 8.64
C GLY A 179 6.74 -22.09 9.77
N ILE A 180 7.99 -21.66 9.59
CA ILE A 180 8.74 -20.94 10.62
C ILE A 180 8.31 -19.48 10.64
N VAL A 181 7.86 -19.02 11.81
CA VAL A 181 7.48 -17.63 12.05
C VAL A 181 8.48 -17.01 13.04
N PRO A 182 9.13 -15.87 12.72
CA PRO A 182 10.04 -15.23 13.64
C PRO A 182 9.31 -14.78 14.91
N GLN A 183 9.95 -14.95 16.06
CA GLN A 183 9.42 -14.45 17.32
C GLN A 183 9.57 -12.93 17.38
N GLY A 184 8.46 -12.20 17.24
CA GLY A 184 8.45 -10.74 17.29
C GLY A 184 8.99 -10.09 16.01
N GLU A 185 9.75 -9.01 16.17
CA GLU A 185 10.32 -8.24 15.06
C GLU A 185 11.69 -8.78 14.64
N THR A 186 11.83 -9.14 13.37
CA THR A 186 13.12 -9.49 12.73
C THR A 186 13.51 -8.39 11.76
N PHE A 187 14.73 -7.89 11.86
CA PHE A 187 15.22 -6.81 11.01
C PHE A 187 16.20 -7.34 9.96
N CYS A 188 15.95 -6.98 8.71
CA CYS A 188 16.84 -7.17 7.58
C CYS A 188 17.36 -5.82 7.11
N ASN A 189 18.68 -5.70 6.93
CA ASN A 189 19.27 -4.48 6.37
C ASN A 189 18.97 -4.38 4.87
N ALA A 190 18.87 -3.17 4.34
CA ALA A 190 18.83 -2.96 2.90
C ALA A 190 20.05 -3.61 2.23
N SER A 191 19.84 -4.24 1.08
CA SER A 191 20.95 -4.71 0.24
C SER A 191 21.75 -3.52 -0.33
N CYS A 192 21.08 -2.37 -0.46
CA CYS A 192 21.59 -1.19 -1.13
C CYS A 192 20.72 0.02 -0.77
N GLY A 193 21.37 1.12 -0.39
CA GLY A 193 20.71 2.38 -0.08
C GLY A 193 20.63 3.33 -1.29
N PRO A 194 19.77 4.36 -1.23
CA PRO A 194 19.59 5.35 -2.30
C PRO A 194 20.84 6.19 -2.62
N TRP A 195 21.90 6.08 -1.80
CA TRP A 195 23.15 6.83 -1.93
C TRP A 195 24.35 5.95 -2.26
N ASP A 196 24.16 4.63 -2.33
CA ASP A 196 25.24 3.69 -2.56
C ASP A 196 25.64 3.68 -4.04
N THR A 197 26.93 3.83 -4.32
CA THR A 197 27.45 3.98 -5.69
C THR A 197 27.84 2.65 -6.34
N ASN A 198 28.04 1.59 -5.55
CA ASN A 198 28.50 0.27 -6.00
C ASN A 198 27.42 -0.80 -5.85
N CYS A 199 26.17 -0.39 -5.99
CA CYS A 199 25.01 -1.27 -5.92
C CYS A 199 24.86 -2.06 -7.23
N PRO A 200 24.86 -3.40 -7.21
CA PRO A 200 24.58 -4.18 -8.42
C PRO A 200 23.12 -3.94 -8.83
N ILE A 201 22.90 -3.15 -9.89
CA ILE A 201 21.58 -2.92 -10.50
C ILE A 201 21.18 -4.14 -11.36
N GLU A 202 21.40 -5.35 -10.86
CA GLU A 202 21.13 -6.57 -11.62
C GLU A 202 19.82 -7.21 -11.18
N ARG A 203 18.93 -7.28 -12.18
CA ARG A 203 17.67 -8.03 -12.30
C ARG A 203 16.42 -7.41 -11.66
N LEU A 204 16.04 -6.24 -12.17
CA LEU A 204 14.63 -5.96 -12.49
C LEU A 204 14.17 -6.86 -13.66
N HIS A 205 14.30 -8.19 -13.53
CA HIS A 205 13.57 -9.11 -14.41
C HIS A 205 12.23 -9.38 -13.75
N LEU A 206 11.31 -8.45 -14.00
CA LEU A 206 9.89 -8.73 -13.91
C LEU A 206 9.63 -9.93 -14.84
N TYR A 207 9.16 -11.04 -14.27
CA TYR A 207 8.48 -12.07 -15.05
C TYR A 207 7.18 -11.49 -15.62
#